data_AF-A0A1V3JRZ8-F1
#
_entry.id   AF-A0A1V3JRZ8-F1
#
_cell.length_a   1.000
_cell.length_b   1.000
_cell.length_c   1.000
_cell.angle_alpha   90.00
_cell.angle_beta   90.00
_cell.angle_gamma   90.00
#
_symmetry.space_group_name_H-M   'P 1'
#
loop_
_entity.id
_entity.type
_entity.pdbx_description
1 polymer ?
#
loop_
_entity_poly.entity_id
_entity_poly.type
_entity_poly.pdbx_seq_one_letter_code
_entity_poly.pdbx_strand_id
1 'polypeptide(L)'
;MGKIFQIKYRNYPSTGLFISKYRSDHYVCLEYQNDFKYYEGTPIDEIQFDGKHSLPWNFFSISGLDYLLPRILYLIQSEVECLSISLLDFIVNMTMTERIVELINQLEFSDLSILNKIIENILYETSEEIISEIGEHYLFLDLEFLASKLS
;
A
#
# COMPACT_ATOMS: atom_id res chain seq x y z
N MET A 1 -12.96 17.97 -0.92
CA MET A 1 -12.39 16.79 -1.62
C MET A 1 -11.59 17.29 -2.81
N GLY A 2 -10.26 17.23 -2.68
CA GLY A 2 -9.31 17.72 -3.66
C GLY A 2 -9.16 16.79 -4.87
N LYS A 3 -8.18 17.09 -5.72
CA LYS A 3 -7.82 16.31 -6.90
C LYS A 3 -7.23 14.95 -6.46
N ILE A 4 -7.81 13.83 -6.91
CA ILE A 4 -7.21 12.50 -6.73
C ILE A 4 -5.93 12.42 -7.56
N PHE A 5 -4.81 12.13 -6.90
CA PHE A 5 -3.54 11.84 -7.56
C PHE A 5 -3.49 10.37 -7.98
N GLN A 6 -2.99 10.11 -9.19
CA GLN A 6 -2.95 8.77 -9.76
C GLN A 6 -1.57 8.48 -10.31
N ILE A 7 -1.07 7.28 -10.02
CA ILE A 7 0.09 6.69 -10.70
C ILE A 7 -0.39 5.74 -11.80
N LYS A 8 0.47 5.42 -12.77
CA LYS A 8 0.10 4.52 -13.88
C LYS A 8 -0.14 3.10 -13.38
N TYR A 9 -1.16 2.43 -13.92
CA TYR A 9 -1.35 1.00 -13.71
C TYR A 9 -0.15 0.19 -14.23
N ARG A 10 0.15 -0.92 -13.55
CA ARG A 10 1.21 -1.85 -13.92
C ARG A 10 0.64 -3.10 -14.54
N ASN A 11 1.47 -3.78 -15.34
CA ASN A 11 1.13 -5.11 -15.83
C ASN A 11 1.18 -6.11 -14.69
N TYR A 12 0.31 -7.11 -14.73
CA TYR A 12 0.33 -8.20 -13.77
C TYR A 12 1.69 -8.94 -13.82
N PRO A 13 2.34 -9.19 -12.67
CA PRO A 13 3.67 -9.78 -12.64
C PRO A 13 3.68 -11.24 -13.10
N SER A 14 4.63 -11.61 -13.95
CA SER A 14 4.77 -12.98 -14.48
C SER A 14 5.07 -14.03 -13.40
N THR A 15 5.67 -13.61 -12.29
CA THR A 15 5.98 -14.46 -11.13
C THR A 15 4.83 -14.57 -10.14
N GLY A 16 3.70 -13.90 -10.39
CA GLY A 16 2.58 -13.78 -9.45
C GLY A 16 2.78 -12.68 -8.41
N LEU A 17 1.73 -12.43 -7.61
CA LEU A 17 1.72 -11.35 -6.61
C LEU A 17 2.51 -11.70 -5.35
N PHE A 18 2.55 -12.98 -4.97
CA PHE A 18 3.06 -13.44 -3.67
C PHE A 18 4.45 -14.06 -3.75
N ILE A 19 5.20 -13.99 -2.66
CA ILE A 19 6.48 -14.69 -2.55
C ILE A 19 6.21 -16.20 -2.52
N SER A 20 6.91 -16.95 -3.38
CA SER A 20 6.70 -18.39 -3.59
C SER A 20 6.76 -19.21 -2.29
N LYS A 21 7.60 -18.82 -1.33
CA LYS A 21 7.74 -19.50 -0.04
C LYS A 21 6.42 -19.56 0.75
N TYR A 22 5.62 -18.49 0.73
CA TYR A 22 4.33 -18.45 1.43
C TYR A 22 3.24 -19.22 0.68
N ARG A 23 3.31 -19.29 -0.65
CA ARG A 23 2.40 -20.09 -1.47
C ARG A 23 2.68 -21.59 -1.35
N SER A 24 3.93 -21.95 -1.06
CA SER A 24 4.40 -23.34 -0.99
C SER A 24 4.37 -23.91 0.42
N ASP A 25 4.32 -23.05 1.44
CA ASP A 25 4.18 -23.49 2.83
C ASP A 25 2.77 -24.04 3.08
N HIS A 26 2.69 -25.26 3.62
CA HIS A 26 1.43 -25.96 3.79
C HIS A 26 0.47 -25.24 4.75
N TYR A 27 0.96 -24.73 5.87
CA TYR A 27 0.12 -24.12 6.90
C TYR A 27 -0.34 -22.73 6.45
N VAL A 28 0.59 -21.92 5.92
CA VAL A 28 0.25 -20.59 5.39
C VAL A 28 -0.71 -20.71 4.21
N CYS A 29 -0.47 -21.65 3.29
CA CYS A 29 -1.35 -21.82 2.14
C CYS A 29 -2.75 -22.31 2.55
N LEU A 30 -2.85 -23.18 3.57
CA LEU A 30 -4.15 -23.65 4.07
C LEU A 30 -4.94 -22.54 4.77
N GLU A 31 -4.27 -21.69 5.55
CA GLU A 31 -4.90 -20.57 6.26
C GLU A 31 -5.35 -19.47 5.30
N TYR A 32 -4.49 -19.07 4.35
CA TYR A 32 -4.69 -17.89 3.50
C TYR A 32 -5.08 -18.21 2.06
N GLN A 33 -5.53 -19.45 1.78
CA GLN A 33 -5.81 -19.90 0.41
C GLN A 33 -6.82 -19.00 -0.31
N ASN A 34 -7.87 -18.59 0.42
CA ASN A 34 -8.96 -17.80 -0.15
C ASN A 34 -8.50 -16.37 -0.44
N ASP A 35 -7.66 -15.79 0.43
CA ASP A 35 -7.11 -14.45 0.22
C ASP A 35 -6.16 -14.44 -0.97
N PHE A 36 -5.28 -15.45 -1.09
CA PHE A 36 -4.44 -15.58 -2.28
C PHE A 36 -5.27 -15.67 -3.56
N LYS A 37 -6.33 -16.49 -3.58
CA LYS A 37 -7.25 -16.59 -4.73
C LYS A 37 -7.98 -15.29 -5.00
N TYR A 38 -8.37 -14.54 -3.96
CA TYR A 38 -9.02 -13.25 -4.10
C TYR A 38 -8.11 -12.28 -4.86
N TYR A 39 -6.89 -12.06 -4.38
CA TYR A 39 -5.97 -11.12 -5.04
C TYR A 39 -5.54 -11.57 -6.45
N GLU A 40 -5.33 -12.86 -6.68
CA GLU A 40 -4.93 -13.39 -8.00
C GLU A 40 -6.09 -13.44 -9.00
N GLY A 41 -7.33 -13.55 -8.52
CA GLY A 41 -8.53 -13.75 -9.35
C GLY A 41 -9.41 -12.52 -9.53
N THR A 42 -9.14 -11.43 -8.81
CA THR A 42 -9.97 -10.21 -8.84
C THR A 42 -9.31 -9.13 -9.70
N PRO A 43 -10.05 -8.47 -10.62
CA PRO A 43 -9.54 -7.30 -11.34
C PRO A 43 -9.03 -6.21 -10.39
N ILE A 44 -7.92 -5.55 -10.72
CA ILE A 44 -7.28 -4.57 -9.82
C ILE A 44 -8.23 -3.47 -9.31
N ASP A 45 -9.13 -2.99 -10.17
CA ASP A 45 -10.08 -1.94 -9.81
C ASP A 45 -11.21 -2.40 -8.88
N GLU A 46 -11.36 -3.71 -8.73
CA GLU A 46 -12.33 -4.36 -7.83
C GLU A 46 -11.70 -4.83 -6.52
N ILE A 47 -10.36 -4.81 -6.42
CA ILE A 47 -9.65 -5.17 -5.19
C ILE A 47 -9.98 -4.14 -4.10
N GLN A 48 -10.35 -4.66 -2.93
CA GLN A 48 -10.62 -3.92 -1.70
C GLN A 48 -9.65 -4.39 -0.61
N PHE A 49 -9.25 -3.44 0.25
CA PHE A 49 -8.42 -3.71 1.42
C PHE A 49 -9.26 -3.60 2.70
N ASP A 50 -10.53 -4.01 2.65
CA ASP A 50 -11.57 -3.81 3.67
C ASP A 50 -11.43 -4.70 4.93
N GLY A 51 -10.26 -5.31 5.13
CA GLY A 51 -9.98 -6.23 6.24
C GLY A 51 -10.51 -7.66 6.06
N LYS A 52 -11.41 -7.93 5.09
CA LYS A 52 -11.90 -9.31 4.84
C LYS A 52 -10.84 -10.18 4.18
N HIS A 53 -9.96 -9.56 3.41
CA HIS A 53 -8.84 -10.20 2.72
C HIS A 53 -7.50 -9.61 3.17
N SER A 54 -7.31 -9.50 4.49
CA SER A 54 -6.09 -8.91 5.05
C SER A 54 -4.94 -9.91 5.04
N LEU A 55 -3.87 -9.58 4.30
CA LEU A 55 -2.62 -10.34 4.29
C LEU A 55 -1.48 -9.44 4.78
N PRO A 56 -0.50 -10.00 5.52
CA PRO A 56 0.71 -9.25 5.84
C PRO A 56 1.39 -8.76 4.56
N TRP A 57 1.81 -7.49 4.50
CA TRP A 57 2.51 -6.93 3.33
C TRP A 57 3.77 -7.72 2.95
N ASN A 58 4.41 -8.36 3.92
CA ASN A 58 5.56 -9.24 3.70
C ASN A 58 5.24 -10.51 2.90
N PHE A 59 3.97 -10.88 2.71
CA PHE A 59 3.60 -12.02 1.87
C PHE A 59 3.71 -11.69 0.38
N PHE A 60 3.56 -10.42 0.03
CA PHE A 60 3.63 -9.96 -1.34
C PHE A 60 5.08 -9.85 -1.81
N SER A 61 5.28 -10.16 -3.08
CA SER A 61 6.53 -9.83 -3.79
C SER A 61 6.56 -8.34 -4.10
N ILE A 62 7.76 -7.79 -4.38
CA ILE A 62 7.90 -6.37 -4.74
C ILE A 62 7.11 -6.04 -6.01
N SER A 63 7.17 -6.90 -7.03
CA SER A 63 6.40 -6.71 -8.26
C SER A 63 4.89 -6.86 -8.05
N GLY A 64 4.47 -7.68 -7.07
CA GLY A 64 3.09 -7.76 -6.63
C GLY A 64 2.62 -6.49 -5.94
N LEU A 65 3.43 -5.91 -5.06
CA LEU A 65 3.11 -4.64 -4.41
C LEU A 65 3.12 -3.47 -5.39
N ASP A 66 4.10 -3.39 -6.30
CA ASP A 66 4.11 -2.37 -7.38
C ASP A 66 2.87 -2.48 -8.26
N TYR A 67 2.40 -3.70 -8.55
CA TYR A 67 1.13 -3.91 -9.25
C TYR A 67 -0.07 -3.36 -8.49
N LEU A 68 -0.14 -3.57 -7.17
CA LEU A 68 -1.26 -3.13 -6.33
C LEU A 68 -1.19 -1.65 -5.93
N LEU A 69 -0.01 -1.03 -5.98
CA LEU A 69 0.23 0.34 -5.50
C LEU A 69 -0.76 1.38 -6.08
N PRO A 70 -1.06 1.41 -7.40
CA PRO A 70 -2.03 2.37 -7.94
C PRO A 70 -3.39 2.29 -7.26
N ARG A 71 -3.83 1.06 -6.93
CA ARG A 71 -5.10 0.81 -6.25
C ARG A 71 -5.04 1.22 -4.78
N ILE A 72 -3.96 0.87 -4.08
CA ILE A 72 -3.74 1.25 -2.68
C ILE A 72 -3.79 2.77 -2.53
N LEU A 73 -3.05 3.51 -3.37
CA LEU A 73 -3.01 4.98 -3.32
C LEU A 73 -4.34 5.62 -3.68
N TYR A 74 -5.08 5.03 -4.62
CA TYR A 74 -6.43 5.48 -4.94
C TYR A 74 -7.37 5.35 -3.74
N LEU A 75 -7.36 4.19 -3.06
CA LEU A 75 -8.25 3.92 -1.94
C LEU A 75 -7.89 4.78 -0.72
N ILE A 76 -6.61 4.97 -0.41
CA ILE A 76 -6.16 5.87 0.68
C ILE A 76 -6.77 7.27 0.52
N GLN A 77 -6.80 7.80 -0.70
CA GLN A 77 -7.38 9.14 -0.96
C GLN A 77 -8.91 9.14 -0.97
N SER A 78 -9.52 8.09 -1.52
CA SER A 78 -10.97 8.01 -1.71
C SER A 78 -11.72 7.69 -0.43
N GLU A 79 -11.06 6.97 0.47
CA GLU A 79 -11.61 6.44 1.73
C GLU A 79 -10.95 7.10 2.94
N VAL A 80 -10.31 8.26 2.77
CA VAL A 80 -9.49 8.90 3.82
C VAL A 80 -10.22 9.12 5.15
N GLU A 81 -11.53 9.38 5.08
CA GLU A 81 -12.40 9.59 6.26
C GLU A 81 -12.73 8.29 7.02
N CYS A 82 -12.47 7.12 6.42
CA CYS A 82 -12.76 5.82 7.02
C CYS A 82 -11.80 4.77 6.44
N LEU A 83 -10.50 4.99 6.65
CA LEU A 83 -9.48 4.08 6.16
C LEU A 83 -9.64 2.70 6.81
N SER A 84 -9.59 1.68 5.98
CA SER A 84 -9.52 0.31 6.48
C SER A 84 -8.20 0.05 7.22
N ILE A 85 -8.22 -0.91 8.14
CA ILE A 85 -7.03 -1.30 8.92
C ILE A 85 -5.85 -1.64 8.01
N SER A 86 -6.09 -2.33 6.88
CA SER A 86 -5.01 -2.67 5.96
C SER A 86 -4.39 -1.42 5.33
N LEU A 87 -5.17 -0.41 4.93
CA LEU A 87 -4.64 0.83 4.36
C LEU A 87 -3.93 1.69 5.41
N LEU A 88 -4.44 1.74 6.64
CA LEU A 88 -3.74 2.35 7.78
C LEU A 88 -2.40 1.66 8.03
N ASP A 89 -2.39 0.33 8.06
CA ASP A 89 -1.19 -0.48 8.24
C ASP A 89 -0.18 -0.23 7.12
N PHE A 90 -0.62 -0.06 5.88
CA PHE A 90 0.28 0.31 4.77
C PHE A 90 1.00 1.63 5.06
N ILE A 91 0.27 2.68 5.46
CA ILE A 91 0.82 4.01 5.75
C ILE A 91 1.84 3.89 6.88
N VAL A 92 1.43 3.36 8.04
CA VAL A 92 2.27 3.23 9.23
C VAL A 92 3.56 2.42 8.97
N ASN A 93 3.51 1.47 8.02
CA ASN A 93 4.63 0.59 7.73
C ASN A 93 5.51 1.02 6.55
N MET A 94 5.29 2.19 5.94
CA MET A 94 6.09 2.63 4.78
C MET A 94 7.58 2.71 5.06
N THR A 95 7.96 3.02 6.31
CA THR A 95 9.35 3.08 6.78
C THR A 95 9.82 1.87 7.58
N MET A 96 8.90 0.97 7.95
CA MET A 96 9.18 -0.12 8.92
C MET A 96 9.16 -1.51 8.29
N THR A 97 8.28 -1.74 7.31
CA THR A 97 8.18 -3.04 6.65
C THR A 97 9.15 -3.12 5.48
N GLU A 98 10.10 -4.06 5.57
CA GLU A 98 11.18 -4.26 4.59
C GLU A 98 10.66 -4.28 3.13
N ARG A 99 9.54 -4.97 2.88
CA ARG A 99 8.98 -5.05 1.52
C ARG A 99 8.42 -3.74 1.01
N ILE A 100 7.79 -2.94 1.87
CA ILE A 100 7.27 -1.62 1.48
C ILE A 100 8.44 -0.66 1.27
N VAL A 101 9.43 -0.67 2.17
CA VAL A 101 10.66 0.12 2.03
C VAL A 101 11.38 -0.22 0.73
N GLU A 102 11.52 -1.51 0.39
CA GLU A 102 12.16 -1.94 -0.87
C GLU A 102 11.34 -1.50 -2.09
N LEU A 103 10.01 -1.60 -2.06
CA LEU A 103 9.14 -1.08 -3.11
C LEU A 103 9.37 0.42 -3.31
N ILE A 104 9.27 1.22 -2.24
CA ILE A 104 9.40 2.69 -2.32
C ILE A 104 10.76 3.08 -2.88
N ASN A 105 11.84 2.38 -2.49
CA ASN A 105 13.19 2.61 -3.03
C ASN A 105 13.32 2.33 -4.54
N GLN A 106 12.40 1.55 -5.14
CA GLN A 106 12.40 1.23 -6.57
C GLN A 106 11.46 2.12 -7.40
N LEU A 107 10.64 2.96 -6.75
CA LEU A 107 9.69 3.82 -7.46
C LEU A 107 10.41 4.91 -8.26
N GLU A 108 9.86 5.23 -9.43
CA GLU A 108 10.32 6.37 -10.21
C GLU A 108 10.00 7.68 -9.48
N PHE A 109 10.80 8.71 -9.75
CA PHE A 109 10.63 10.04 -9.16
C PHE A 109 9.19 10.58 -9.27
N SER A 110 8.51 10.31 -10.39
CA SER A 110 7.14 10.77 -10.60
C SER A 110 6.12 10.11 -9.67
N ASP A 111 6.30 8.83 -9.36
CA ASP A 111 5.43 8.09 -8.45
C ASP A 111 5.74 8.45 -6.99
N LEU A 112 7.04 8.61 -6.65
CA LEU A 112 7.47 9.14 -5.34
C LEU A 112 6.88 10.52 -5.05
N SER A 113 6.88 11.40 -6.05
CA SER A 113 6.31 12.75 -5.93
C SER A 113 4.81 12.72 -5.69
N ILE A 114 4.10 11.73 -6.25
CA ILE A 114 2.67 11.54 -6.02
C ILE A 114 2.43 10.98 -4.62
N LEU A 115 3.17 9.95 -4.22
CA LEU A 115 3.10 9.37 -2.88
C LEU A 115 3.34 10.44 -1.81
N ASN A 116 4.39 11.26 -1.95
CA ASN A 116 4.68 12.37 -1.04
C ASN A 116 3.49 13.31 -0.88
N LYS A 117 2.87 13.74 -2.00
CA LYS A 117 1.69 14.62 -1.95
C LYS A 117 0.49 13.98 -1.28
N ILE A 118 0.29 12.68 -1.45
CA ILE A 118 -0.80 11.97 -0.78
C ILE A 118 -0.59 12.02 0.74
N ILE A 119 0.64 11.78 1.22
CA ILE A 119 0.95 11.83 2.65
C ILE A 119 0.87 13.26 3.20
N GLU A 120 1.35 14.27 2.45
CA GLU A 120 1.17 15.69 2.80
C GLU A 120 -0.32 16.05 2.94
N ASN A 121 -1.15 15.60 1.99
CA ASN A 121 -2.58 15.85 2.04
C ASN A 121 -3.23 15.20 3.26
N ILE A 122 -2.81 13.98 3.64
CA ILE A 122 -3.28 13.36 4.88
C ILE A 122 -2.90 14.24 6.08
N LEU A 123 -1.64 14.63 6.18
CA LEU A 123 -1.13 15.39 7.34
C LEU A 123 -1.74 16.80 7.47
N TYR A 124 -2.01 17.49 6.36
CA TYR A 124 -2.37 18.91 6.37
C TYR A 124 -3.80 19.23 5.94
N GLU A 125 -4.49 18.32 5.25
CA GLU A 125 -5.81 18.59 4.67
C GLU A 125 -6.92 17.67 5.23
N THR A 126 -6.60 16.71 6.10
CA THR A 126 -7.58 15.81 6.73
C THR A 126 -7.88 16.19 8.19
N SER A 127 -8.85 15.50 8.80
CA SER A 127 -9.24 15.75 10.18
C SER A 127 -8.18 15.28 11.19
N GLU A 128 -8.10 15.95 12.33
CA GLU A 128 -7.24 15.53 13.44
C GLU A 128 -7.54 14.10 13.93
N GLU A 129 -8.78 13.64 13.76
CA GLU A 129 -9.21 12.28 14.10
C GLU A 129 -8.46 11.24 13.24
N ILE A 130 -8.38 11.45 11.92
CA ILE A 130 -7.65 10.57 10.99
C ILE A 130 -6.15 10.59 11.28
N ILE A 131 -5.59 11.78 11.50
CA ILE A 131 -4.18 11.97 11.84
C ILE A 131 -3.85 11.23 13.14
N SER A 132 -4.74 11.29 14.14
CA SER A 132 -4.58 10.58 15.40
C SER A 132 -4.72 9.06 15.26
N GLU A 133 -5.56 8.57 14.34
CA GLU A 133 -5.73 7.14 14.07
C GLU A 133 -4.49 6.54 13.41
N ILE A 134 -3.90 7.25 12.44
CA ILE A 134 -2.64 6.85 11.79
C ILE A 134 -1.46 7.02 12.77
N GLY A 135 -1.45 8.12 13.51
CA GLY A 135 -0.35 8.59 14.31
C GLY A 135 0.54 9.57 13.55
N GLU A 136 0.45 10.85 13.91
CA GLU A 136 1.19 11.97 13.30
C GLU A 136 2.70 11.70 13.18
N HIS A 137 3.30 11.03 14.17
CA HIS A 137 4.70 10.65 14.14
C HIS A 137 5.08 9.80 12.91
N TYR A 138 4.22 8.85 12.51
CA TYR A 138 4.46 8.00 11.35
C TYR A 138 4.38 8.80 10.06
N LEU A 139 3.39 9.69 9.92
CA LEU A 139 3.28 10.58 8.76
C LEU A 139 4.53 11.45 8.57
N PHE A 140 5.11 11.98 9.66
CA PHE A 140 6.37 12.72 9.58
C PHE A 140 7.54 11.83 9.15
N LEU A 141 7.69 10.64 9.73
CA LEU A 141 8.74 9.69 9.32
C LEU A 141 8.63 9.34 7.83
N ASP A 142 7.41 9.14 7.35
CA ASP A 142 7.14 8.82 5.96
C ASP A 142 7.53 9.97 5.03
N LEU A 143 7.18 11.22 5.39
CA LEU A 143 7.58 12.40 4.63
C LEU A 143 9.09 12.61 4.63
N GLU A 144 9.77 12.43 5.77
CA GLU A 144 11.24 12.49 5.84
C GLU A 144 11.90 11.44 4.96
N PHE A 145 11.37 10.21 5.00
CA PHE A 145 11.87 9.12 4.18
C PHE A 145 11.68 9.42 2.68
N LEU A 146 10.50 9.87 2.27
CA LEU A 146 10.22 10.23 0.87
C LEU A 146 11.06 11.42 0.41
N ALA A 147 11.21 12.44 1.24
CA ALA A 147 12.06 13.60 0.94
C ALA A 147 13.51 13.20 0.66
N SER A 148 14.05 12.22 1.40
CA SER A 148 15.40 11.68 1.17
C SER A 148 15.59 10.99 -0.18
N LYS A 149 14.48 10.63 -0.86
CA LYS A 149 14.46 10.01 -2.20
C LYS A 149 14.15 11.00 -3.32
N LEU A 150 13.60 12.17 -2.97
CA LEU A 150 13.26 13.24 -3.90
C LEU A 150 14.36 14.31 -4.02
N SER A 151 15.36 14.29 -3.13
CA SER A 151 16.56 15.15 -3.15
C SER A 151 17.65 14.63 -4.08
#